data_AF-A0A7T2W3P3-F1
#
_entry.id   AF-A0A7T2W3P3-F1
#
_cell.length_a   1.000
_cell.length_b   1.000
_cell.length_c   1.000
_cell.angle_alpha   90.00
_cell.angle_beta   90.00
_cell.angle_gamma   90.00
#
_symmetry.space_group_name_H-M   'P 1'
#
loop_
_entity.id
_entity.type
_entity.pdbx_description
1 polymer ?
#
loop_
_entity_poly.entity_id
_entity_poly.type
_entity_poly.pdbx_seq_one_letter_code
_entity_poly.pdbx_strand_id
1 'polypeptide(L)'
;MPSPSQIIVFATPAFLLLIALEWGVSLWRGRNAYRLADAVSSISLGMLSQTSAVFTTLLRVGLYTLAFEHLALWRNDGFWTSIPGWLLALLFYDFCYYWLHRMGHEVAVLWAAHAVHHQSQDYNLSTALRQTSSGALLGWLFYLPMALAGVPPLVFAIVGLIDLLYQFWVHTEQVRRLGWFDRWFCAPSNHRVHHAVNDAYLDRNYGGILIVWDRMFGTFKPEDDKEPCVYGTRGLLQSWDPLWANAVVYRQLMHDSWHARRWGDKLRVWLKPPGWRPADVAQRFPRPAFDLDAHRVLYSPGMERGLRWFAGLQFVALIAGVSLFLWHADQSSTARNALWFAVLLACQWALGAAMQGRISLWLALAIEAGALATATCALDMLSWHWLFKPLAMVFALIAVMQLWRGSAAFSALAKPARGACWLAAALAASLAGDVFLMLPDLFIPGLASFLLAHLAYIVLLRQDAPWFAHRPSLAATLALGAGMYAVLWQGGLPAALRLPVAAYVLVIALMAAQALGRARHLGGKAAWQVAMGACFFMASDSLLAINRFVQPFDGAQAGILSTYYAAQLLIVQGWLARGASTSGLTRGSSQGTIEGSHFQESVRGQCQFNQ
;
A
#
# COMPACT_ATOMS: atom_id res chain seq x y z
N MET A 1 2.06 28.57 -17.78
CA MET A 1 0.93 28.08 -16.95
C MET A 1 1.44 26.95 -16.07
N PRO A 2 0.94 26.79 -14.83
CA PRO A 2 1.30 25.64 -14.02
C PRO A 2 0.91 24.34 -14.74
N SER A 3 1.74 23.32 -14.60
CA SER A 3 1.45 22.00 -15.14
C SER A 3 0.32 21.31 -14.35
N PRO A 4 -0.33 20.25 -14.88
CA PRO A 4 -1.39 19.54 -14.17
C PRO A 4 -0.97 19.07 -12.77
N SER A 5 0.26 18.56 -12.62
CA SER A 5 0.80 18.10 -11.34
C SER A 5 1.03 19.25 -10.35
N GLN A 6 1.43 20.44 -10.84
CA GLN A 6 1.62 21.64 -10.01
C GLN A 6 0.30 22.23 -9.49
N ILE A 7 -0.80 22.12 -10.25
CA ILE A 7 -2.13 22.56 -9.80
C ILE A 7 -2.54 21.84 -8.52
N ILE A 8 -2.24 20.54 -8.40
CA ILE A 8 -2.52 19.74 -7.19
C ILE A 8 -1.75 20.28 -5.99
N VAL A 9 -0.49 20.68 -6.18
CA VAL A 9 0.35 21.27 -5.13
C VAL A 9 -0.27 22.56 -4.61
N PHE A 10 -0.77 23.43 -5.50
CA PHE A 10 -1.47 24.66 -5.11
C PHE A 10 -2.79 24.41 -4.39
N ALA A 11 -3.53 23.35 -4.73
CA ALA A 11 -4.80 23.01 -4.07
C ALA A 11 -4.60 22.41 -2.66
N THR A 12 -3.45 21.79 -2.40
CA THR A 12 -3.18 21.03 -1.16
C THR A 12 -3.36 21.86 0.11
N PRO A 13 -2.82 23.09 0.24
CA PRO A 13 -3.02 23.92 1.43
C PRO A 13 -4.49 24.26 1.69
N ALA A 14 -5.29 24.47 0.64
CA ALA A 14 -6.71 24.78 0.77
C ALA A 14 -7.50 23.59 1.36
N PHE A 15 -7.25 22.37 0.87
CA PHE A 15 -7.88 21.17 1.44
C PHE A 15 -7.47 20.94 2.89
N LEU A 16 -6.18 21.09 3.22
CA LEU A 16 -5.68 20.93 4.59
C LEU A 16 -6.27 21.98 5.54
N LEU A 17 -6.44 23.22 5.08
CA LEU A 17 -7.10 24.28 5.85
C LEU A 17 -8.57 23.94 6.13
N LEU A 18 -9.31 23.48 5.11
CA LEU A 18 -10.72 23.09 5.29
C LEU A 18 -10.88 21.90 6.24
N ILE A 19 -10.00 20.90 6.15
CA ILE A 19 -9.93 19.79 7.10
C ILE A 19 -9.65 20.28 8.53
N ALA A 20 -8.68 21.18 8.70
CA ALA A 20 -8.36 21.76 10.00
C ALA A 20 -9.53 22.58 10.59
N LEU A 21 -10.25 23.33 9.75
CA LEU A 21 -11.44 24.08 10.14
C LEU A 21 -12.58 23.14 10.55
N GLU A 22 -12.86 22.09 9.77
CA GLU A 22 -13.87 21.09 10.13
C GLU A 22 -13.53 20.40 11.46
N TRP A 23 -12.25 20.05 11.65
CA TRP A 23 -11.79 19.46 12.90
C TRP A 23 -11.98 20.44 14.08
N GLY A 24 -11.62 21.71 13.91
CA GLY A 24 -11.85 22.76 14.91
C GLY A 24 -13.34 22.95 15.26
N VAL A 25 -14.22 22.97 14.25
CA VAL A 25 -15.69 23.03 14.44
C VAL A 25 -16.21 21.79 15.17
N SER A 26 -15.71 20.60 14.83
CA SER A 26 -16.06 19.36 15.52
C SER A 26 -15.70 19.45 17.00
N LEU A 27 -14.47 19.87 17.33
CA LEU A 27 -13.99 20.00 18.70
C LEU A 27 -14.81 21.03 19.48
N TRP A 28 -15.12 22.17 18.87
CA TRP A 28 -15.98 23.19 19.47
C TRP A 28 -17.39 22.67 19.79
N ARG A 29 -17.90 21.73 19.00
CA ARG A 29 -19.18 21.03 19.23
C ARG A 29 -19.08 19.85 20.20
N GLY A 30 -17.95 19.66 20.87
CA GLY A 30 -17.73 18.56 21.83
C GLY A 30 -17.61 17.17 21.17
N ARG A 31 -17.28 17.13 19.87
CA ARG A 31 -17.09 15.88 19.10
C ARG A 31 -15.66 15.79 18.60
N ASN A 32 -15.20 14.58 18.27
CA ASN A 32 -13.94 14.41 17.55
C ASN A 32 -14.17 13.63 16.24
N ALA A 33 -14.42 14.35 15.15
CA ALA A 33 -14.66 13.77 13.83
C ALA A 33 -13.43 13.10 13.20
N TYR A 34 -12.23 13.31 13.76
CA TYR A 34 -10.97 12.85 13.19
C TYR A 34 -10.21 11.94 14.16
N ARG A 35 -9.98 10.70 13.75
CA ARG A 35 -8.95 9.85 14.36
C ARG A 35 -7.68 9.96 13.53
N LEU A 36 -6.57 10.22 14.21
CA LEU A 36 -5.28 10.46 13.58
C LEU A 36 -4.92 9.39 12.53
N ALA A 37 -5.03 8.11 12.88
CA ALA A 37 -4.64 7.01 11.98
C ALA A 37 -5.53 6.92 10.73
N ASP A 38 -6.85 7.12 10.87
CA ASP A 38 -7.78 7.09 9.74
C ASP A 38 -7.54 8.29 8.82
N ALA A 39 -7.43 9.50 9.39
CA ALA A 39 -7.16 10.72 8.64
C ALA A 39 -5.82 10.64 7.87
N VAL A 40 -4.76 10.19 8.52
CA VAL A 40 -3.45 9.97 7.89
C VAL A 40 -3.55 8.92 6.77
N SER A 41 -4.28 7.81 7.00
CA SER A 41 -4.49 6.76 5.99
C SER A 41 -5.28 7.27 4.79
N SER A 42 -6.37 8.02 5.02
CA SER A 42 -7.25 8.56 4.00
C SER A 42 -6.52 9.57 3.11
N ILE A 43 -5.80 10.53 3.70
CA ILE A 43 -5.00 11.49 2.92
C ILE A 43 -3.81 10.77 2.24
N SER A 44 -3.21 9.75 2.87
CA SER A 44 -2.15 8.95 2.24
C SER A 44 -2.61 8.21 0.99
N LEU A 45 -3.84 7.69 0.98
CA LEU A 45 -4.40 7.09 -0.23
C LEU A 45 -4.62 8.13 -1.33
N GLY A 46 -5.04 9.34 -0.99
CA GLY A 46 -5.06 10.47 -1.91
C GLY A 46 -3.69 10.81 -2.48
N MET A 47 -2.67 10.92 -1.61
CA MET A 47 -1.29 11.13 -2.04
C MET A 47 -0.81 10.02 -2.99
N LEU A 48 -1.10 8.75 -2.68
CA LEU A 48 -0.73 7.62 -3.52
C LEU A 48 -1.48 7.63 -4.86
N SER A 49 -2.76 8.02 -4.87
CA SER A 49 -3.53 8.24 -6.09
C SER A 49 -2.88 9.30 -6.99
N GLN A 50 -2.54 10.47 -6.42
CA GLN A 50 -1.95 11.56 -7.20
C GLN A 50 -0.54 11.23 -7.72
N THR A 51 0.29 10.55 -6.92
CA THR A 51 1.62 10.13 -7.40
C THR A 51 1.51 9.02 -8.46
N SER A 52 0.54 8.12 -8.34
CA SER A 52 0.25 7.10 -9.37
C SER A 52 -0.33 7.71 -10.66
N ALA A 53 -1.08 8.82 -10.54
CA ALA A 53 -1.69 9.52 -11.67
C ALA A 53 -0.65 9.97 -12.70
N VAL A 54 0.56 10.34 -12.26
CA VAL A 54 1.69 10.72 -13.14
C VAL A 54 2.01 9.65 -14.19
N PHE A 55 1.81 8.37 -13.87
CA PHE A 55 2.07 7.26 -14.79
C PHE A 55 0.84 6.86 -15.62
N THR A 56 -0.35 7.33 -15.25
CA THR A 56 -1.63 6.92 -15.84
C THR A 56 -2.40 8.05 -16.53
N THR A 57 -1.89 9.29 -16.50
CA THR A 57 -2.51 10.45 -17.17
C THR A 57 -2.79 10.17 -18.65
N LEU A 58 -1.89 9.45 -19.34
CA LEU A 58 -2.06 9.07 -20.74
C LEU A 58 -3.27 8.16 -20.97
N LEU A 59 -3.64 7.31 -20.00
CA LEU A 59 -4.82 6.45 -20.12
C LEU A 59 -6.11 7.26 -20.10
N ARG A 60 -6.23 8.25 -19.21
CA ARG A 60 -7.47 9.02 -19.09
C ARG A 60 -7.55 10.14 -20.11
N VAL A 61 -6.60 11.07 -20.09
CA VAL A 61 -6.63 12.26 -20.95
C VAL A 61 -6.12 11.91 -22.35
N GLY A 62 -5.07 11.09 -22.46
CA GLY A 62 -4.52 10.70 -23.75
C GLY A 62 -5.51 9.90 -24.62
N LEU A 63 -6.16 8.87 -24.07
CA LEU A 63 -7.17 8.10 -24.82
C LEU A 63 -8.42 8.93 -25.14
N TYR A 64 -8.82 9.83 -24.23
CA TYR A 64 -9.90 10.78 -24.51
C TYR A 64 -9.54 11.69 -25.69
N THR A 65 -8.35 12.30 -25.66
CA THR A 65 -7.86 13.16 -26.74
C THR A 65 -7.75 12.38 -28.05
N LEU A 66 -7.26 11.14 -28.03
CA LEU A 66 -7.19 10.28 -29.22
C LEU A 66 -8.59 10.02 -29.80
N ALA A 67 -9.56 9.69 -28.95
CA ALA A 67 -10.95 9.47 -29.36
C ALA A 67 -11.55 10.76 -29.93
N PHE A 68 -11.32 11.91 -29.29
CA PHE A 68 -11.73 13.21 -29.81
C PHE A 68 -11.11 13.48 -31.19
N GLU A 69 -9.80 13.26 -31.34
CA GLU A 69 -9.03 13.55 -32.56
C GLU A 69 -9.35 12.63 -33.75
N HIS A 70 -9.96 11.47 -33.53
CA HIS A 70 -10.27 10.53 -34.62
C HIS A 70 -11.75 10.18 -34.75
N LEU A 71 -12.55 10.35 -33.70
CA LEU A 71 -13.93 9.85 -33.64
C LEU A 71 -14.98 10.93 -33.34
N ALA A 72 -14.57 12.16 -33.02
CA ALA A 72 -15.52 13.25 -32.75
C ALA A 72 -16.44 13.50 -33.97
N LEU A 73 -17.74 13.42 -33.73
CA LEU A 73 -18.78 13.57 -34.74
C LEU A 73 -19.10 15.04 -35.05
N TRP A 74 -18.89 15.93 -34.08
CA TRP A 74 -19.18 17.35 -34.21
C TRP A 74 -18.15 18.24 -33.50
N ARG A 75 -17.19 18.77 -34.27
CA ARG A 75 -16.17 19.68 -33.75
C ARG A 75 -16.60 21.12 -33.93
N ASN A 76 -17.00 21.74 -32.83
CA ASN A 76 -17.32 23.17 -32.80
C ASN A 76 -16.75 23.81 -31.53
N ASP A 77 -15.47 24.16 -31.58
CA ASP A 77 -14.78 24.77 -30.44
C ASP A 77 -15.44 26.09 -30.03
N GLY A 78 -15.97 26.86 -30.99
CA GLY A 78 -16.69 28.11 -30.70
C GLY A 78 -17.95 27.90 -29.86
N PHE A 79 -18.70 26.83 -30.10
CA PHE A 79 -19.82 26.46 -29.25
C PHE A 79 -19.34 25.94 -27.90
N TRP A 80 -18.43 24.97 -27.86
CA TRP A 80 -18.01 24.34 -26.60
C TRP A 80 -17.26 25.29 -25.66
N THR A 81 -16.67 26.36 -26.19
CA THR A 81 -16.04 27.41 -25.38
C THR A 81 -17.00 28.56 -25.02
N SER A 82 -18.22 28.57 -25.55
CA SER A 82 -19.29 29.49 -25.15
C SER A 82 -19.93 29.10 -23.80
N ILE A 83 -20.64 30.04 -23.16
CA ILE A 83 -21.33 29.78 -21.87
C ILE A 83 -22.30 28.58 -21.98
N PRO A 84 -23.20 28.49 -22.99
CA PRO A 84 -24.04 27.30 -23.17
C PRO A 84 -23.25 26.01 -23.36
N GLY A 85 -22.14 26.05 -24.09
CA GLY A 85 -21.27 24.90 -24.29
C GLY A 85 -20.64 24.40 -23.00
N TRP A 86 -20.12 25.31 -22.16
CA TRP A 86 -19.58 24.99 -20.84
C TRP A 86 -20.63 24.37 -19.91
N LEU A 87 -21.83 24.94 -19.85
CA LEU A 87 -22.92 24.41 -19.02
C LEU A 87 -23.36 23.03 -19.49
N LEU A 88 -23.48 22.82 -20.80
CA LEU A 88 -23.81 21.53 -21.37
C LEU A 88 -22.70 20.50 -21.12
N ALA A 89 -21.43 20.89 -21.26
CA ALA A 89 -20.30 20.02 -20.99
C ALA A 89 -20.24 19.60 -19.52
N LEU A 90 -20.53 20.51 -18.58
CA LEU A 90 -20.59 20.19 -17.15
C LEU A 90 -21.73 19.22 -16.84
N LEU A 91 -22.93 19.49 -17.38
CA LEU A 91 -24.08 18.59 -17.22
C LEU A 91 -23.82 17.20 -17.82
N PHE A 92 -23.20 17.16 -18.99
CA PHE A 92 -22.86 15.90 -19.66
C PHE A 92 -21.78 15.13 -18.88
N TYR A 93 -20.77 15.84 -18.35
CA TYR A 93 -19.77 15.22 -17.49
C TYR A 93 -20.40 14.62 -16.23
N ASP A 94 -21.27 15.35 -15.54
CA ASP A 94 -21.96 14.87 -14.33
C ASP A 94 -22.86 13.66 -14.63
N PHE A 95 -23.52 13.62 -15.80
CA PHE A 95 -24.24 12.44 -16.27
C PHE A 95 -23.33 11.23 -16.53
N CYS A 96 -22.19 11.43 -17.21
CA CYS A 96 -21.17 10.39 -17.40
C CYS A 96 -20.63 9.89 -16.06
N TYR A 97 -20.39 10.81 -15.11
CA TYR A 97 -19.95 10.49 -13.76
C TYR A 97 -20.97 9.62 -13.02
N TYR A 98 -22.28 9.95 -13.07
CA TYR A 98 -23.32 9.13 -12.46
C TYR A 98 -23.24 7.66 -12.90
N TRP A 99 -23.06 7.41 -14.20
CA TRP A 99 -22.93 6.03 -14.72
C TRP A 99 -21.62 5.36 -14.31
N LEU A 100 -20.50 6.09 -14.36
CA LEU A 100 -19.23 5.57 -13.86
C LEU A 100 -19.35 5.17 -12.38
N HIS A 101 -19.93 6.04 -11.56
CA HIS A 101 -20.07 5.87 -10.13
C HIS A 101 -21.01 4.71 -9.80
N ARG A 102 -22.18 4.66 -10.44
CA ARG A 102 -23.13 3.55 -10.32
C ARG A 102 -22.50 2.21 -10.72
N MET A 103 -21.80 2.14 -11.85
CA MET A 103 -21.11 0.92 -12.26
C MET A 103 -19.95 0.56 -11.33
N GLY A 104 -19.34 1.56 -10.68
CA GLY A 104 -18.43 1.39 -9.55
C GLY A 104 -19.02 0.61 -8.39
N HIS A 105 -20.35 0.60 -8.22
CA HIS A 105 -21.04 -0.18 -7.17
C HIS A 105 -21.69 -1.45 -7.71
N GLU A 106 -22.07 -1.50 -8.99
CA GLU A 106 -22.80 -2.63 -9.56
C GLU A 106 -21.92 -3.64 -10.32
N VAL A 107 -20.63 -3.35 -10.55
CA VAL A 107 -19.69 -4.23 -11.26
C VAL A 107 -18.44 -4.47 -10.41
N ALA A 108 -18.13 -5.74 -10.11
CA ALA A 108 -17.08 -6.09 -9.17
C ALA A 108 -15.68 -5.52 -9.48
N VAL A 109 -15.24 -5.51 -10.76
CA VAL A 109 -13.94 -4.93 -11.12
C VAL A 109 -13.91 -3.40 -10.98
N LEU A 110 -15.02 -2.72 -11.25
CA LEU A 110 -15.13 -1.27 -11.06
C LEU A 110 -15.28 -0.92 -9.57
N TRP A 111 -15.92 -1.77 -8.78
CA TRP A 111 -15.88 -1.70 -7.32
C TRP A 111 -14.47 -1.88 -6.78
N ALA A 112 -13.66 -2.80 -7.31
CA ALA A 112 -12.26 -2.88 -6.91
C ALA A 112 -11.50 -1.56 -7.17
N ALA A 113 -11.88 -0.83 -8.21
CA ALA A 113 -11.38 0.49 -8.55
C ALA A 113 -12.13 1.66 -7.87
N HIS A 114 -13.00 1.41 -6.90
CA HIS A 114 -13.76 2.45 -6.21
C HIS A 114 -13.81 2.25 -4.68
N ALA A 115 -13.85 1.01 -4.21
CA ALA A 115 -14.00 0.59 -2.82
C ALA A 115 -13.04 1.28 -1.85
N VAL A 116 -11.83 1.67 -2.29
CA VAL A 116 -10.87 2.44 -1.48
C VAL A 116 -11.55 3.67 -0.87
N HIS A 117 -12.38 4.37 -1.64
CA HIS A 117 -13.13 5.54 -1.21
C HIS A 117 -14.09 5.25 -0.04
N HIS A 118 -14.75 4.09 -0.06
CA HIS A 118 -15.70 3.67 0.96
C HIS A 118 -15.06 2.99 2.18
N GLN A 119 -13.77 2.67 2.16
CA GLN A 119 -13.16 1.85 3.21
C GLN A 119 -13.03 2.53 4.59
N SER A 120 -13.09 3.86 4.68
CA SER A 120 -13.00 4.55 5.98
C SER A 120 -14.25 4.28 6.82
N GLN A 121 -14.06 4.05 8.12
CA GLN A 121 -15.16 3.98 9.09
C GLN A 121 -15.48 5.36 9.69
N ASP A 122 -14.70 6.39 9.36
CA ASP A 122 -14.98 7.78 9.67
C ASP A 122 -15.54 8.50 8.42
N TYR A 123 -16.37 9.52 8.64
CA TYR A 123 -16.91 10.33 7.55
C TYR A 123 -16.68 11.81 7.80
N ASN A 124 -15.66 12.35 7.14
CA ASN A 124 -15.20 13.73 7.27
C ASN A 124 -14.46 14.16 6.00
N LEU A 125 -13.96 15.40 5.92
CA LEU A 125 -13.34 15.91 4.69
C LEU A 125 -12.08 15.15 4.27
N SER A 126 -11.40 14.43 5.17
CA SER A 126 -10.29 13.56 4.75
C SER A 126 -10.76 12.32 3.98
N THR A 127 -12.00 11.86 4.20
CA THR A 127 -12.62 10.76 3.44
C THR A 127 -12.75 11.12 1.96
N ALA A 128 -12.99 12.39 1.62
CA ALA A 128 -13.00 12.87 0.23
C ALA A 128 -11.66 12.60 -0.48
N LEU A 129 -10.55 12.71 0.25
CA LEU A 129 -9.21 12.52 -0.28
C LEU A 129 -8.80 11.04 -0.34
N ARG A 130 -9.61 10.11 0.20
CA ARG A 130 -9.36 8.68 0.15
C ARG A 130 -9.65 8.14 -1.26
N GLN A 131 -8.68 8.25 -2.16
CA GLN A 131 -8.83 7.90 -3.57
C GLN A 131 -8.09 6.60 -3.93
N THR A 132 -8.61 5.87 -4.93
CA THR A 132 -7.95 4.67 -5.48
C THR A 132 -6.85 5.03 -6.49
N SER A 133 -5.84 4.18 -6.63
CA SER A 133 -4.82 4.31 -7.68
C SER A 133 -5.20 3.63 -8.99
N SER A 134 -6.33 2.91 -9.07
CA SER A 134 -6.70 2.05 -10.21
C SER A 134 -7.85 2.56 -11.07
N GLY A 135 -8.50 3.66 -10.70
CA GLY A 135 -9.67 4.20 -11.41
C GLY A 135 -9.39 4.58 -12.88
N ALA A 136 -8.16 5.00 -13.19
CA ALA A 136 -7.75 5.38 -14.54
C ALA A 136 -7.73 4.22 -15.56
N LEU A 137 -7.73 2.96 -15.11
CA LEU A 137 -7.63 1.79 -16.00
C LEU A 137 -8.88 1.60 -16.87
N LEU A 138 -10.07 1.79 -16.29
CA LEU A 138 -11.35 1.54 -16.95
C LEU A 138 -12.30 2.76 -16.95
N GLY A 139 -12.09 3.73 -16.07
CA GLY A 139 -13.01 4.86 -15.91
C GLY A 139 -13.13 5.76 -17.15
N TRP A 140 -12.08 5.83 -17.98
CA TRP A 140 -12.07 6.65 -19.20
C TRP A 140 -13.14 6.24 -20.23
N LEU A 141 -13.56 4.98 -20.24
CA LEU A 141 -14.59 4.44 -21.14
C LEU A 141 -15.92 5.20 -21.03
N PHE A 142 -16.27 5.62 -19.81
CA PHE A 142 -17.53 6.31 -19.52
C PHE A 142 -17.57 7.74 -20.05
N TYR A 143 -16.42 8.32 -20.37
CA TYR A 143 -16.30 9.67 -20.90
C TYR A 143 -16.12 9.71 -22.42
N LEU A 144 -15.96 8.56 -23.08
CA LEU A 144 -15.92 8.49 -24.55
C LEU A 144 -17.14 9.11 -25.26
N PRO A 145 -18.38 9.01 -24.74
CA PRO A 145 -19.52 9.70 -25.33
C PRO A 145 -19.30 11.22 -25.46
N MET A 146 -18.59 11.86 -24.53
CA MET A 146 -18.26 13.28 -24.63
C MET A 146 -17.25 13.56 -25.74
N ALA A 147 -16.23 12.71 -25.90
CA ALA A 147 -15.27 12.84 -26.98
C ALA A 147 -15.94 12.67 -28.35
N LEU A 148 -16.86 11.70 -28.48
CA LEU A 148 -17.67 11.48 -29.68
C LEU A 148 -18.59 12.67 -29.98
N ALA A 149 -19.18 13.29 -28.96
CA ALA A 149 -19.97 14.52 -29.11
C ALA A 149 -19.11 15.75 -29.49
N GLY A 150 -17.79 15.63 -29.42
CA GLY A 150 -16.83 16.66 -29.79
C GLY A 150 -16.57 17.69 -28.70
N VAL A 151 -16.71 17.34 -27.41
CA VAL A 151 -16.26 18.19 -26.31
C VAL A 151 -14.73 18.28 -26.34
N PRO A 152 -14.13 19.49 -26.43
CA PRO A 152 -12.68 19.64 -26.50
C PRO A 152 -11.99 19.11 -25.23
N PRO A 153 -10.79 18.50 -25.33
CA PRO A 153 -10.08 17.95 -24.17
C PRO A 153 -9.84 18.94 -23.04
N LEU A 154 -9.61 20.23 -23.36
CA LEU A 154 -9.45 21.28 -22.36
C LEU A 154 -10.76 21.53 -21.58
N VAL A 155 -11.88 21.58 -22.28
CA VAL A 155 -13.21 21.74 -21.67
C VAL A 155 -13.51 20.53 -20.78
N PHE A 156 -13.28 19.32 -21.29
CA PHE A 156 -13.41 18.07 -20.54
C PHE A 156 -12.59 18.06 -19.24
N ALA A 157 -11.32 18.44 -19.31
CA ALA A 157 -10.44 18.48 -18.14
C ALA A 157 -10.92 19.49 -17.08
N ILE A 158 -11.38 20.67 -17.50
CA ILE A 158 -11.84 21.72 -16.59
C ILE A 158 -13.18 21.35 -15.95
N VAL A 159 -14.17 20.87 -16.71
CA VAL A 159 -15.45 20.45 -16.11
C VAL A 159 -15.27 19.25 -15.18
N GLY A 160 -14.34 18.34 -15.48
CA GLY A 160 -13.99 17.25 -14.58
C GLY A 160 -13.30 17.70 -13.30
N LEU A 161 -12.52 18.79 -13.35
CA LEU A 161 -11.96 19.41 -12.14
C LEU A 161 -13.06 20.09 -11.31
N ILE A 162 -14.04 20.76 -11.94
CA ILE A 162 -15.17 21.38 -11.24
C ILE A 162 -15.98 20.31 -10.49
N ASP A 163 -16.30 19.21 -11.16
CA ASP A 163 -17.00 18.06 -10.55
C ASP A 163 -16.21 17.48 -9.37
N LEU A 164 -14.92 17.22 -9.55
CA LEU A 164 -14.05 16.73 -8.48
C LEU A 164 -14.03 17.66 -7.25
N LEU A 165 -13.91 18.97 -7.48
CA LEU A 165 -13.89 19.98 -6.41
C LEU A 165 -15.25 20.08 -5.70
N TYR A 166 -16.36 19.97 -6.44
CA TYR A 166 -17.69 19.92 -5.84
C TYR A 166 -17.83 18.72 -4.89
N GLN A 167 -17.32 17.56 -5.30
CA GLN A 167 -17.44 16.34 -4.49
C GLN A 167 -16.61 16.36 -3.20
N PHE A 168 -15.69 17.32 -3.02
CA PHE A 168 -14.93 17.43 -1.78
C PHE A 168 -15.81 17.77 -0.57
N TRP A 169 -16.62 18.83 -0.65
CA TRP A 169 -17.31 19.40 0.53
C TRP A 169 -18.49 18.55 1.03
N VAL A 170 -19.01 17.63 0.20
CA VAL A 170 -20.12 16.74 0.59
C VAL A 170 -19.69 15.65 1.60
N HIS A 171 -18.38 15.51 1.86
CA HIS A 171 -17.84 14.56 2.84
C HIS A 171 -17.78 15.17 4.24
N THR A 172 -18.92 15.36 4.88
CA THR A 172 -18.95 15.88 6.24
C THR A 172 -20.18 15.41 7.02
N GLU A 173 -20.00 15.18 8.32
CA GLU A 173 -21.10 15.03 9.28
C GLU A 173 -21.50 16.35 9.95
N GLN A 174 -20.76 17.43 9.71
CA GLN A 174 -21.01 18.73 10.35
C GLN A 174 -22.21 19.47 9.78
N VAL A 175 -22.55 19.16 8.52
CA VAL A 175 -23.68 19.75 7.78
C VAL A 175 -24.78 18.71 7.68
N ARG A 176 -25.94 18.97 8.28
CA ARG A 176 -27.12 18.10 8.20
C ARG A 176 -27.82 18.30 6.84
N ARG A 177 -29.11 18.01 6.76
CA ARG A 177 -29.92 18.24 5.56
C ARG A 177 -30.06 19.74 5.27
N LEU A 178 -30.00 20.12 4.00
CA LEU A 178 -30.15 21.50 3.51
C LEU A 178 -31.51 21.75 2.84
N GLY A 179 -32.46 20.81 2.98
CA GLY A 179 -33.85 21.00 2.60
C GLY A 179 -34.06 20.94 1.09
N TRP A 180 -34.20 22.10 0.44
CA TRP A 180 -34.44 22.16 -1.01
C TRP A 180 -33.20 21.75 -1.81
N PHE A 181 -32.01 22.00 -1.27
CA PHE A 181 -30.74 21.72 -1.95
C PHE A 181 -30.56 20.21 -2.16
N ASP A 182 -30.79 19.39 -1.12
CA ASP A 182 -30.76 17.92 -1.12
C ASP A 182 -31.67 17.29 -2.20
N ARG A 183 -32.63 18.06 -2.74
CA ARG A 183 -33.55 17.60 -3.78
C ARG A 183 -32.96 17.64 -5.18
N TRP A 184 -32.05 18.58 -5.44
CA TRP A 184 -31.52 18.87 -6.77
C TRP A 184 -30.02 18.57 -6.87
N PHE A 185 -29.28 18.92 -5.83
CA PHE A 185 -27.84 18.78 -5.77
C PHE A 185 -27.45 17.67 -4.79
N CYS A 186 -26.31 17.03 -5.04
CA CYS A 186 -25.70 16.13 -4.09
C CYS A 186 -25.25 16.95 -2.87
N ALA A 187 -25.88 16.67 -1.74
CA ALA A 187 -25.62 17.32 -0.46
C ALA A 187 -24.90 16.35 0.49
N PRO A 188 -24.31 16.84 1.61
CA PRO A 188 -23.68 15.98 2.60
C PRO A 188 -24.59 14.86 3.12
N SER A 189 -25.89 15.12 3.29
CA SER A 189 -26.90 14.10 3.66
C SER A 189 -27.06 13.00 2.61
N ASN A 190 -27.10 13.37 1.33
CA ASN A 190 -27.22 12.42 0.24
C ASN A 190 -25.97 11.54 0.15
N HIS A 191 -24.79 12.16 0.30
CA HIS A 191 -23.51 11.45 0.20
C HIS A 191 -23.20 10.60 1.43
N ARG A 192 -23.65 10.98 2.64
CA ARG A 192 -23.60 10.09 3.83
C ARG A 192 -24.35 8.78 3.61
N VAL A 193 -25.56 8.85 3.04
CA VAL A 193 -26.34 7.65 2.68
C VAL A 193 -25.57 6.80 1.69
N HIS A 194 -24.98 7.43 0.67
CA HIS A 194 -24.18 6.72 -0.33
C HIS A 194 -23.00 5.95 0.28
N HIS A 195 -22.32 6.54 1.28
CA HIS A 195 -21.20 5.91 1.97
C HIS A 195 -21.60 4.87 3.04
N ALA A 196 -22.88 4.74 3.35
CA ALA A 196 -23.35 3.89 4.42
C ALA A 196 -23.43 2.41 4.00
N VAL A 197 -23.14 1.51 4.94
CA VAL A 197 -23.25 0.05 4.76
C VAL A 197 -24.59 -0.53 5.24
N ASN A 198 -25.48 0.32 5.78
CA ASN A 198 -26.82 -0.08 6.21
C ASN A 198 -27.61 -0.65 5.02
N ASP A 199 -28.38 -1.71 5.26
CA ASP A 199 -29.15 -2.39 4.21
C ASP A 199 -30.11 -1.47 3.46
N ALA A 200 -30.70 -0.48 4.14
CA ALA A 200 -31.60 0.50 3.55
C ALA A 200 -30.91 1.54 2.64
N TYR A 201 -29.58 1.66 2.73
CA TYR A 201 -28.78 2.70 2.08
C TYR A 201 -27.84 2.18 1.00
N LEU A 202 -27.60 0.86 0.96
CA LEU A 202 -26.74 0.25 -0.06
C LEU A 202 -27.21 0.55 -1.48
N ASP A 203 -26.22 0.86 -2.33
CA ASP A 203 -26.41 1.07 -3.75
C ASP A 203 -27.43 2.20 -4.03
N ARG A 204 -27.22 3.35 -3.35
CA ARG A 204 -28.03 4.57 -3.46
C ARG A 204 -27.16 5.81 -3.68
N ASN A 205 -27.79 6.85 -4.23
CA ASN A 205 -27.27 8.22 -4.33
C ASN A 205 -25.89 8.34 -5.02
N TYR A 206 -25.80 7.98 -6.30
CA TYR A 206 -24.55 8.01 -7.08
C TYR A 206 -24.20 9.39 -7.69
N GLY A 207 -25.09 10.38 -7.62
CA GLY A 207 -24.87 11.70 -8.21
C GLY A 207 -23.62 12.41 -7.67
N GLY A 208 -22.81 12.99 -8.57
CA GLY A 208 -21.62 13.77 -8.22
C GLY A 208 -21.99 15.19 -7.78
N ILE A 209 -22.46 16.01 -8.73
CA ILE A 209 -23.01 17.35 -8.48
C ILE A 209 -24.52 17.28 -8.31
N LEU A 210 -25.23 16.59 -9.22
CA LEU A 210 -26.69 16.55 -9.23
C LEU A 210 -27.22 15.21 -8.70
N ILE A 211 -28.22 15.27 -7.82
CA ILE A 211 -28.96 14.08 -7.37
C ILE A 211 -30.13 13.72 -8.30
N VAL A 212 -30.34 14.54 -9.35
CA VAL A 212 -31.45 14.38 -10.30
C VAL A 212 -31.38 13.03 -11.00
N TRP A 213 -30.18 12.57 -11.34
CA TRP A 213 -29.98 11.26 -11.97
C TRP A 213 -30.47 10.11 -11.09
N ASP A 214 -30.20 10.16 -9.79
CA ASP A 214 -30.69 9.15 -8.85
C ASP A 214 -32.21 9.10 -8.79
N ARG A 215 -32.88 10.24 -8.94
CA ARG A 215 -34.34 10.29 -8.99
C ARG A 215 -34.87 9.72 -10.30
N MET A 216 -34.24 10.07 -11.42
CA MET A 216 -34.63 9.59 -12.75
C MET A 216 -34.44 8.08 -12.89
N PHE A 217 -33.36 7.53 -12.34
CA PHE A 217 -32.99 6.12 -12.47
C PHE A 217 -33.34 5.26 -11.23
N GLY A 218 -34.06 5.83 -10.26
CA GLY A 218 -34.63 5.08 -9.13
C GLY A 218 -33.64 4.66 -8.05
N THR A 219 -32.50 5.34 -7.92
CA THR A 219 -31.45 5.06 -6.93
C THR A 219 -31.41 6.08 -5.78
N PHE A 220 -32.34 7.05 -5.76
CA PHE A 220 -32.42 8.05 -4.69
C PHE A 220 -32.95 7.48 -3.37
N LYS A 221 -32.25 7.78 -2.26
CA LYS A 221 -32.68 7.49 -0.90
C LYS A 221 -32.34 8.67 0.02
N PRO A 222 -33.32 9.30 0.68
CA PRO A 222 -33.00 10.31 1.69
C PRO A 222 -32.42 9.64 2.94
N GLU A 223 -31.57 10.37 3.65
CA GLU A 223 -31.11 9.99 4.99
C GLU A 223 -32.33 9.80 5.90
N ASP A 224 -32.30 8.82 6.81
CA ASP A 224 -33.32 8.62 7.85
C ASP A 224 -32.68 8.86 9.22
N ASP A 225 -33.22 9.82 9.98
CA ASP A 225 -32.71 10.14 11.31
C ASP A 225 -32.91 8.99 12.31
N LYS A 226 -33.82 8.05 12.01
CA LYS A 226 -34.06 6.84 12.81
C LYS A 226 -33.06 5.72 12.53
N GLU A 227 -32.35 5.79 11.40
CA GLU A 227 -31.36 4.79 11.00
C GLU A 227 -30.03 5.50 10.67
N PRO A 228 -29.21 5.82 11.69
CA PRO A 228 -27.95 6.51 11.48
C PRO A 228 -27.01 5.73 10.55
N CYS A 229 -26.31 6.47 9.68
CA CYS A 229 -25.33 5.90 8.76
C CYS A 229 -24.19 5.22 9.54
N VAL A 230 -23.84 4.01 9.10
CA VAL A 230 -22.65 3.27 9.53
C VAL A 230 -21.72 3.15 8.33
N TYR A 231 -20.44 3.51 8.47
CA TYR A 231 -19.52 3.61 7.34
C TYR A 231 -18.51 2.44 7.27
N GLY A 232 -17.77 2.40 6.16
CA GLY A 232 -16.82 1.36 5.81
C GLY A 232 -17.27 0.60 4.58
N THR A 233 -16.78 -0.62 4.43
CA THR A 233 -17.25 -1.55 3.40
C THR A 233 -17.71 -2.83 4.09
N ARG A 234 -18.70 -3.53 3.52
CA ARG A 234 -19.24 -4.78 4.08
C ARG A 234 -18.17 -5.85 4.37
N GLY A 235 -17.03 -5.80 3.68
CA GLY A 235 -15.81 -6.51 4.05
C GLY A 235 -14.78 -5.53 4.60
N LEU A 236 -14.81 -5.29 5.92
CA LEU A 236 -13.92 -4.33 6.59
C LEU A 236 -12.45 -4.52 6.20
N LEU A 237 -11.77 -3.40 5.89
CA LEU A 237 -10.35 -3.41 5.53
C LEU A 237 -9.45 -3.81 6.71
N GLN A 238 -9.76 -3.30 7.91
CA GLN A 238 -8.99 -3.48 9.15
C GLN A 238 -7.47 -3.29 8.97
N SER A 239 -7.08 -2.22 8.27
CA SER A 239 -5.69 -1.93 7.96
C SER A 239 -5.45 -0.47 7.58
N TRP A 240 -4.26 0.04 7.94
CA TRP A 240 -3.71 1.32 7.48
C TRP A 240 -2.70 1.18 6.33
N ASP A 241 -2.60 0.00 5.72
CA ASP A 241 -1.65 -0.26 4.64
C ASP A 241 -2.23 0.20 3.30
N PRO A 242 -1.62 1.20 2.65
CA PRO A 242 -2.18 1.79 1.43
C PRO A 242 -2.12 0.83 0.23
N LEU A 243 -1.16 -0.10 0.21
CA LEU A 243 -1.08 -1.14 -0.82
C LEU A 243 -2.16 -2.18 -0.62
N TRP A 244 -2.36 -2.62 0.62
CA TRP A 244 -3.42 -3.59 0.92
C TRP A 244 -4.82 -3.02 0.68
N ALA A 245 -5.03 -1.73 1.00
CA ALA A 245 -6.28 -1.02 0.71
C ALA A 245 -6.67 -1.09 -0.77
N ASN A 246 -5.70 -0.88 -1.68
CA ASN A 246 -5.92 -1.01 -3.12
C ASN A 246 -6.00 -2.47 -3.59
N ALA A 247 -5.26 -3.41 -2.96
CA ALA A 247 -5.14 -4.77 -3.46
C ALA A 247 -6.21 -5.76 -2.95
N VAL A 248 -6.84 -5.50 -1.80
CA VAL A 248 -7.67 -6.50 -1.11
C VAL A 248 -8.85 -6.99 -1.96
N VAL A 249 -9.55 -6.09 -2.64
CA VAL A 249 -10.71 -6.44 -3.48
C VAL A 249 -10.25 -7.21 -4.71
N TYR A 250 -9.20 -6.75 -5.41
CA TYR A 250 -8.63 -7.49 -6.54
C TYR A 250 -8.16 -8.89 -6.16
N ARG A 251 -7.44 -9.04 -5.03
CA ARG A 251 -7.01 -10.36 -4.54
C ARG A 251 -8.20 -11.27 -4.29
N GLN A 252 -9.30 -10.73 -3.78
CA GLN A 252 -10.51 -11.49 -3.52
C GLN A 252 -11.19 -11.96 -4.82
N LEU A 253 -11.26 -11.11 -5.84
CA LEU A 253 -11.77 -11.46 -7.17
C LEU A 253 -10.86 -12.50 -7.86
N MET A 254 -9.55 -12.32 -7.80
CA MET A 254 -8.58 -13.30 -8.32
C MET A 254 -8.71 -14.65 -7.62
N HIS A 255 -8.89 -14.66 -6.30
CA HIS A 255 -9.08 -15.90 -5.55
C HIS A 255 -10.34 -16.64 -6.01
N ASP A 256 -11.48 -15.96 -6.10
CA ASP A 256 -12.73 -16.59 -6.51
C ASP A 256 -12.68 -17.03 -7.99
N SER A 257 -12.08 -16.23 -8.86
CA SER A 257 -11.85 -16.56 -10.27
C SER A 257 -10.94 -17.78 -10.44
N TRP A 258 -9.82 -17.86 -9.70
CA TRP A 258 -8.89 -18.98 -9.75
C TRP A 258 -9.54 -20.29 -9.30
N HIS A 259 -10.32 -20.25 -8.22
CA HIS A 259 -10.93 -21.46 -7.66
C HIS A 259 -12.22 -21.91 -8.34
N ALA A 260 -12.89 -21.05 -9.11
CA ALA A 260 -14.11 -21.41 -9.83
C ALA A 260 -13.86 -22.60 -10.78
N ARG A 261 -14.70 -23.63 -10.69
CA ARG A 261 -14.60 -24.81 -11.57
C ARG A 261 -14.99 -24.53 -13.03
N ARG A 262 -15.99 -23.66 -13.23
CA ARG A 262 -16.49 -23.31 -14.57
C ARG A 262 -15.70 -22.13 -15.13
N TRP A 263 -15.19 -22.26 -16.36
CA TRP A 263 -14.47 -21.19 -17.07
C TRP A 263 -15.28 -19.90 -17.19
N GLY A 264 -16.58 -19.99 -17.49
CA GLY A 264 -17.45 -18.82 -17.55
C GLY A 264 -17.57 -18.08 -16.21
N ASP A 265 -17.54 -18.81 -15.09
CA ASP A 265 -17.60 -18.21 -13.76
C ASP A 265 -16.28 -17.53 -13.38
N LYS A 266 -15.14 -17.98 -13.95
CA LYS A 266 -13.87 -17.27 -13.81
C LYS A 266 -13.94 -15.83 -14.32
N LEU A 267 -14.67 -15.59 -15.43
CA LEU A 267 -14.89 -14.25 -15.97
C LEU A 267 -16.02 -13.51 -15.23
N ARG A 268 -17.14 -14.19 -14.93
CA ARG A 268 -18.30 -13.56 -14.27
C ARG A 268 -17.96 -12.97 -12.90
N VAL A 269 -17.00 -13.52 -12.17
CA VAL A 269 -16.53 -12.95 -10.88
C VAL A 269 -16.17 -11.47 -11.03
N TRP A 270 -15.60 -11.07 -12.17
CA TRP A 270 -15.15 -9.70 -12.42
C TRP A 270 -16.28 -8.76 -12.87
N LEU A 271 -17.34 -9.31 -13.47
CA LEU A 271 -18.39 -8.54 -14.16
C LEU A 271 -19.72 -8.51 -13.41
N LYS A 272 -19.98 -9.50 -12.55
CA LYS A 272 -21.18 -9.55 -11.72
C LYS A 272 -21.11 -8.53 -10.57
N PRO A 273 -22.24 -8.23 -9.92
CA PRO A 273 -22.25 -7.32 -8.78
C PRO A 273 -21.28 -7.72 -7.66
N PRO A 274 -20.73 -6.73 -6.92
CA PRO A 274 -19.92 -7.00 -5.74
C PRO A 274 -20.64 -7.95 -4.78
N GLY A 275 -19.91 -8.95 -4.30
CA GLY A 275 -20.47 -9.99 -3.42
C GLY A 275 -21.02 -11.22 -4.14
N TRP A 276 -21.27 -11.18 -5.47
CA TRP A 276 -21.57 -12.40 -6.22
C TRP A 276 -20.36 -13.33 -6.21
N ARG A 277 -20.60 -14.63 -5.99
CA ARG A 277 -19.57 -15.67 -6.03
C ARG A 277 -20.11 -16.93 -6.72
N PRO A 278 -19.25 -17.69 -7.42
CA PRO A 278 -19.63 -18.99 -7.95
C PRO A 278 -20.05 -19.92 -6.80
N ALA A 279 -21.15 -20.67 -6.98
CA ALA A 279 -21.71 -21.50 -5.91
C ALA A 279 -20.71 -22.52 -5.36
N ASP A 280 -19.89 -23.11 -6.24
CA ASP A 280 -18.85 -24.07 -5.86
C ASP A 280 -17.72 -23.44 -5.05
N VAL A 281 -17.42 -22.17 -5.28
CA VAL A 281 -16.43 -21.41 -4.52
C VAL A 281 -17.02 -20.96 -3.19
N ALA A 282 -18.27 -20.48 -3.17
CA ALA A 282 -18.97 -20.07 -1.96
C ALA A 282 -19.13 -21.25 -0.97
N GLN A 283 -19.40 -22.46 -1.47
CA GLN A 283 -19.51 -23.66 -0.65
C GLN A 283 -18.16 -24.13 -0.08
N ARG A 284 -17.09 -24.10 -0.88
CA ARG A 284 -15.75 -24.56 -0.45
C ARG A 284 -15.00 -23.53 0.39
N PHE A 285 -15.30 -22.25 0.20
CA PHE A 285 -14.64 -21.12 0.86
C PHE A 285 -15.70 -20.13 1.36
N PRO A 286 -16.51 -20.52 2.37
CA PRO A 286 -17.57 -19.65 2.89
C PRO A 286 -17.00 -18.35 3.49
N ARG A 287 -17.78 -17.27 3.42
CA ARG A 287 -17.46 -16.00 4.07
C ARG A 287 -18.42 -15.77 5.24
N PRO A 288 -17.97 -15.08 6.30
CA PRO A 288 -18.87 -14.63 7.36
C PRO A 288 -20.03 -13.82 6.78
N ALA A 289 -21.20 -13.96 7.37
CA ALA A 289 -22.32 -13.08 7.07
C ALA A 289 -21.97 -11.63 7.46
N PHE A 290 -22.57 -10.68 6.74
CA PHE A 290 -22.46 -9.27 7.11
C PHE A 290 -23.13 -9.04 8.46
N ASP A 291 -22.44 -8.29 9.33
CA ASP A 291 -22.92 -7.91 10.65
C ASP A 291 -22.73 -6.40 10.81
N LEU A 292 -23.85 -5.66 10.88
CA LEU A 292 -23.83 -4.21 11.02
C LEU A 292 -23.22 -3.76 12.36
N ASP A 293 -23.40 -4.53 13.43
CA ASP A 293 -22.90 -4.16 14.75
C ASP A 293 -21.37 -4.30 14.83
N ALA A 294 -20.80 -5.28 14.12
CA ALA A 294 -19.36 -5.37 13.94
C ALA A 294 -18.75 -4.12 13.28
N HIS A 295 -19.50 -3.41 12.42
CA HIS A 295 -19.03 -2.19 11.76
C HIS A 295 -19.08 -0.95 12.67
N ARG A 296 -19.84 -1.02 13.78
CA ARG A 296 -19.82 -0.01 14.85
C ARG A 296 -18.54 -0.08 15.68
N VAL A 297 -17.88 -1.25 15.70
CA VAL A 297 -16.57 -1.40 16.31
C VAL A 297 -15.51 -0.90 15.35
N LEU A 298 -14.97 0.25 15.72
CA LEU A 298 -14.01 1.02 14.96
C LEU A 298 -12.61 0.39 14.99
N TYR A 299 -12.01 0.14 13.82
CA TYR A 299 -10.62 -0.29 13.75
C TYR A 299 -9.69 0.84 14.20
N SER A 300 -9.11 0.69 15.39
CA SER A 300 -8.25 1.71 16.01
C SER A 300 -7.14 1.08 16.84
N PRO A 301 -6.11 0.47 16.20
CA PRO A 301 -4.93 -0.02 16.90
C PRO A 301 -4.33 1.05 17.83
N GLY A 302 -3.96 0.65 19.04
CA GLY A 302 -3.40 1.56 20.04
C GLY A 302 -2.04 2.11 19.62
N MET A 303 -1.89 3.44 19.61
CA MET A 303 -0.61 4.11 19.38
C MET A 303 -0.13 4.78 20.67
N GLU A 304 1.06 4.42 21.12
CA GLU A 304 1.75 5.12 22.20
C GLU A 304 2.06 6.58 21.82
N ARG A 305 2.30 7.43 22.83
CA ARG A 305 2.54 8.87 22.61
C ARG A 305 3.69 9.14 21.63
N GLY A 306 4.78 8.40 21.73
CA GLY A 306 5.93 8.53 20.82
C GLY A 306 5.56 8.18 19.38
N LEU A 307 4.81 7.09 19.17
CA LEU A 307 4.35 6.68 17.85
C LEU A 307 3.36 7.69 17.24
N ARG A 308 2.50 8.32 18.04
CA ARG A 308 1.60 9.39 17.54
C ARG A 308 2.36 10.61 17.03
N TRP A 309 3.38 11.07 17.77
CA TRP A 309 4.22 12.17 17.33
C TRP A 309 5.03 11.81 16.09
N PHE A 310 5.62 10.61 16.07
CA PHE A 310 6.28 10.07 14.89
C PHE A 310 5.36 10.08 13.67
N ALA A 311 4.13 9.56 13.81
CA ALA A 311 3.16 9.51 12.72
C ALA A 311 2.80 10.91 12.21
N GLY A 312 2.58 11.87 13.10
CA GLY A 312 2.31 13.27 12.71
C GLY A 312 3.47 13.92 11.96
N LEU A 313 4.71 13.77 12.45
CA LEU A 313 5.90 14.33 11.81
C LEU A 313 6.19 13.67 10.45
N GLN A 314 6.09 12.35 10.38
CA GLN A 314 6.26 11.60 9.13
C GLN A 314 5.19 11.96 8.10
N PHE A 315 3.95 12.15 8.55
CA PHE A 315 2.87 12.57 7.66
C PHE A 315 3.13 13.96 7.06
N VAL A 316 3.62 14.92 7.84
CA VAL A 316 4.03 16.24 7.33
C VAL A 316 5.18 16.11 6.33
N ALA A 317 6.19 15.29 6.64
CA ALA A 317 7.31 15.02 5.73
C ALA A 317 6.84 14.37 4.42
N LEU A 318 5.87 13.45 4.47
CA LEU A 318 5.25 12.82 3.29
C LEU A 318 4.50 13.83 2.43
N ILE A 319 3.70 14.73 3.03
CA ILE A 319 3.03 15.80 2.27
C ILE A 319 4.06 16.67 1.55
N ALA A 320 5.14 17.04 2.22
CA ALA A 320 6.22 17.81 1.61
C ALA A 320 6.91 17.03 0.47
N GLY A 321 7.23 15.76 0.68
CA GLY A 321 7.85 14.89 -0.31
C GLY A 321 6.97 14.67 -1.55
N VAL A 322 5.67 14.43 -1.35
CA VAL A 322 4.69 14.31 -2.44
C VAL A 322 4.54 15.63 -3.20
N SER A 323 4.51 16.75 -2.48
CA SER A 323 4.43 18.08 -3.11
C SER A 323 5.65 18.36 -3.99
N LEU A 324 6.85 18.05 -3.50
CA LEU A 324 8.10 18.18 -4.26
C LEU A 324 8.13 17.24 -5.48
N PHE A 325 7.67 16.00 -5.31
CA PHE A 325 7.55 15.04 -6.41
C PHE A 325 6.62 15.57 -7.50
N LEU A 326 5.39 15.97 -7.16
CA LEU A 326 4.40 16.48 -8.11
C LEU A 326 4.86 17.78 -8.78
N TRP A 327 5.59 18.63 -8.06
CA TRP A 327 6.13 19.87 -8.61
C TRP A 327 7.09 19.64 -9.78
N HIS A 328 7.85 18.53 -9.73
CA HIS A 328 8.87 18.17 -10.72
C HIS A 328 8.45 17.02 -11.66
N ALA A 329 7.30 16.40 -11.43
CA ALA A 329 6.87 15.18 -12.11
C ALA A 329 6.81 15.35 -13.64
N ASP A 330 6.17 16.42 -14.10
CA ASP A 330 5.93 16.65 -15.55
C ASP A 330 7.21 17.04 -16.31
N GLN A 331 8.28 17.40 -15.60
CA GLN A 331 9.58 17.79 -16.18
C GLN A 331 10.65 16.71 -16.04
N SER A 332 10.39 15.67 -15.24
CA SER A 332 11.33 14.60 -14.93
C SER A 332 11.14 13.40 -15.85
N SER A 333 12.21 12.64 -16.07
CA SER A 333 12.11 11.38 -16.81
C SER A 333 11.26 10.35 -16.05
N THR A 334 10.64 9.42 -16.78
CA THR A 334 9.85 8.34 -16.19
C THR A 334 10.66 7.51 -15.19
N ALA A 335 11.95 7.28 -15.45
CA ALA A 335 12.83 6.56 -14.53
C ALA A 335 13.04 7.32 -13.21
N ARG A 336 13.29 8.64 -13.25
CA ARG A 336 13.39 9.47 -12.05
C ARG A 336 12.07 9.50 -11.29
N ASN A 337 10.95 9.62 -11.98
CA ASN A 337 9.63 9.58 -11.36
C ASN A 337 9.36 8.23 -10.70
N ALA A 338 9.68 7.11 -11.36
CA ALA A 338 9.49 5.77 -10.82
C ALA A 338 10.30 5.55 -9.54
N LEU A 339 11.53 6.08 -9.50
CA LEU A 339 12.39 6.00 -8.33
C LEU A 339 11.83 6.78 -7.13
N TRP A 340 11.44 8.04 -7.31
CA TRP A 340 10.84 8.83 -6.23
C TRP A 340 9.46 8.32 -5.81
N PHE A 341 8.67 7.82 -6.76
CA PHE A 341 7.41 7.13 -6.46
C PHE A 341 7.64 5.92 -5.55
N ALA A 342 8.66 5.10 -5.83
CA ALA A 342 9.00 3.95 -5.01
C ALA A 342 9.44 4.36 -3.59
N VAL A 343 10.20 5.46 -3.45
CA VAL A 343 10.55 6.02 -2.13
C VAL A 343 9.31 6.44 -1.36
N LEU A 344 8.46 7.28 -1.96
CA LEU A 344 7.24 7.76 -1.30
C LEU A 344 6.32 6.60 -0.91
N LEU A 345 6.17 5.61 -1.79
CA LEU A 345 5.39 4.41 -1.50
C LEU A 345 5.96 3.60 -0.33
N ALA A 346 7.28 3.42 -0.27
CA ALA A 346 7.94 2.74 0.85
C ALA A 346 7.71 3.49 2.17
N CYS A 347 7.82 4.82 2.16
CA CYS A 347 7.56 5.66 3.34
C CYS A 347 6.08 5.58 3.79
N GLN A 348 5.12 5.64 2.84
CA GLN A 348 3.70 5.50 3.15
C GLN A 348 3.37 4.12 3.71
N TRP A 349 3.93 3.06 3.13
CA TRP A 349 3.77 1.70 3.64
C TRP A 349 4.36 1.54 5.04
N ALA A 350 5.57 2.06 5.27
CA ALA A 350 6.25 2.00 6.56
C ALA A 350 5.46 2.73 7.65
N LEU A 351 4.96 3.93 7.35
CA LEU A 351 4.09 4.68 8.26
C LEU A 351 2.81 3.91 8.58
N GLY A 352 2.11 3.40 7.56
CA GLY A 352 0.91 2.58 7.74
C GLY A 352 1.18 1.37 8.63
N ALA A 353 2.25 0.62 8.35
CA ALA A 353 2.65 -0.56 9.13
C ALA A 353 3.01 -0.21 10.58
N ALA A 354 3.68 0.91 10.83
CA ALA A 354 4.04 1.39 12.18
C ALA A 354 2.80 1.80 12.98
N MET A 355 1.88 2.57 12.39
CA MET A 355 0.65 3.04 13.07
C MET A 355 -0.26 1.90 13.55
N GLN A 356 -0.18 0.72 12.93
CA GLN A 356 -0.90 -0.48 13.37
C GLN A 356 -0.02 -1.52 14.06
N GLY A 357 1.18 -1.15 14.51
CA GLY A 357 2.04 -1.99 15.33
C GLY A 357 2.63 -3.21 14.64
N ARG A 358 2.63 -3.29 13.29
CA ARG A 358 3.28 -4.39 12.55
C ARG A 358 4.80 -4.29 12.58
N ILE A 359 5.32 -3.07 12.63
CA ILE A 359 6.74 -2.76 12.71
C ILE A 359 6.96 -1.68 13.77
N SER A 360 8.16 -1.64 14.36
CA SER A 360 8.55 -0.53 15.23
C SER A 360 8.81 0.73 14.40
N LEU A 361 8.74 1.90 15.04
CA LEU A 361 9.09 3.17 14.38
C LEU A 361 10.54 3.19 13.87
N TRP A 362 11.46 2.48 14.53
CA TRP A 362 12.86 2.39 14.10
C TRP A 362 13.01 1.55 12.84
N LEU A 363 12.23 0.47 12.73
CA LEU A 363 12.22 -0.31 11.50
C LEU A 363 11.56 0.48 10.36
N ALA A 364 10.55 1.31 10.64
CA ALA A 364 9.99 2.25 9.66
C ALA A 364 11.05 3.25 9.17
N LEU A 365 11.77 3.91 10.10
CA LEU A 365 12.88 4.81 9.76
C LEU A 365 14.00 4.12 8.97
N ALA A 366 14.31 2.85 9.28
CA ALA A 366 15.29 2.08 8.54
C ALA A 366 14.86 1.82 7.09
N ILE A 367 13.58 1.53 6.86
CA ILE A 367 12.99 1.37 5.52
C ILE A 367 13.04 2.69 4.75
N GLU A 368 12.60 3.79 5.37
CA GLU A 368 12.59 5.13 4.78
C GLU A 368 14.01 5.56 4.39
N ALA A 369 14.98 5.42 5.30
CA ALA A 369 16.37 5.74 5.04
C ALA A 369 16.99 4.82 3.97
N GLY A 370 16.65 3.53 3.92
CA GLY A 370 17.11 2.62 2.88
C GLY A 370 16.57 2.98 1.50
N ALA A 371 15.29 3.37 1.41
CA ALA A 371 14.68 3.86 0.19
C ALA A 371 15.33 5.17 -0.28
N LEU A 372 15.55 6.12 0.62
CA LEU A 372 16.24 7.37 0.33
C LEU A 372 17.71 7.15 -0.08
N ALA A 373 18.42 6.24 0.59
CA ALA A 373 19.79 5.87 0.23
C ALA A 373 19.87 5.28 -1.18
N THR A 374 18.90 4.44 -1.54
CA THR A 374 18.76 3.86 -2.90
C THR A 374 18.54 4.96 -3.94
N ALA A 375 17.57 5.85 -3.70
CA ALA A 375 17.23 6.89 -4.67
C ALA A 375 18.34 7.93 -4.83
N THR A 376 18.94 8.36 -3.72
CA THR A 376 20.03 9.36 -3.74
C THR A 376 21.30 8.81 -4.38
N CYS A 377 21.58 7.51 -4.26
CA CYS A 377 22.66 6.87 -5.00
C CYS A 377 22.37 6.85 -6.51
N ALA A 378 21.17 6.38 -6.90
CA ALA A 378 20.80 6.23 -8.29
C ALA A 378 20.60 7.56 -9.04
N LEU A 379 20.50 8.68 -8.33
CA LEU A 379 20.40 10.04 -8.87
C LEU A 379 21.68 10.86 -8.68
N ASP A 380 22.78 10.23 -8.27
CA ASP A 380 24.08 10.88 -8.02
C ASP A 380 24.02 12.03 -7.00
N MET A 381 23.09 11.96 -6.04
CA MET A 381 22.94 12.93 -4.95
C MET A 381 23.85 12.56 -3.78
N LEU A 382 25.16 12.62 -4.01
CA LEU A 382 26.19 12.07 -3.12
C LEU A 382 26.06 12.56 -1.67
N SER A 383 25.86 13.85 -1.41
CA SER A 383 25.76 14.37 -0.03
C SER A 383 24.62 13.73 0.77
N TRP A 384 23.48 13.49 0.12
CA TRP A 384 22.33 12.83 0.74
C TRP A 384 22.53 11.33 0.88
N HIS A 385 23.17 10.71 -0.12
CA HIS A 385 23.52 9.29 -0.05
C HIS A 385 24.45 9.00 1.14
N TRP A 386 25.42 9.89 1.40
CA TRP A 386 26.33 9.77 2.53
C TRP A 386 25.64 9.84 3.90
N LEU A 387 24.50 10.53 3.97
CA LEU A 387 23.66 10.56 5.16
C LEU A 387 22.81 9.30 5.28
N PHE A 388 22.01 9.00 4.26
CA PHE A 388 20.96 7.98 4.37
C PHE A 388 21.51 6.55 4.39
N LYS A 389 22.61 6.29 3.68
CA LYS A 389 23.18 4.94 3.58
C LYS A 389 23.55 4.33 4.94
N PRO A 390 24.37 4.98 5.79
CA PRO A 390 24.65 4.46 7.12
C PRO A 390 23.44 4.56 8.06
N LEU A 391 22.61 5.59 7.91
CA LEU A 391 21.48 5.85 8.80
C LEU A 391 20.44 4.71 8.77
N ALA A 392 20.20 4.12 7.60
CA ALA A 392 19.33 2.95 7.45
C ALA A 392 19.77 1.78 8.37
N MET A 393 21.07 1.49 8.40
CA MET A 393 21.63 0.42 9.21
C MET A 393 21.67 0.76 10.70
N VAL A 394 21.94 2.03 11.03
CA VAL A 394 21.85 2.53 12.42
C VAL A 394 20.44 2.35 12.98
N PHE A 395 19.41 2.71 12.22
CA PHE A 395 18.03 2.52 12.65
C PHE A 395 17.65 1.03 12.79
N ALA A 396 18.11 0.17 11.87
CA ALA A 396 17.92 -1.27 11.99
C ALA A 396 18.59 -1.84 13.27
N LEU A 397 19.80 -1.39 13.59
CA LEU A 397 20.49 -1.73 14.84
C LEU A 397 19.70 -1.28 16.07
N ILE A 398 19.22 -0.04 16.09
CA ILE A 398 18.40 0.48 17.19
C ILE A 398 17.11 -0.35 17.35
N ALA A 399 16.46 -0.73 16.25
CA ALA A 399 15.26 -1.58 16.28
C ALA A 399 15.54 -2.92 16.98
N VAL A 400 16.67 -3.57 16.66
CA VAL A 400 17.10 -4.82 17.31
C VAL A 400 17.42 -4.60 18.79
N MET A 401 18.10 -3.49 19.14
CA MET A 401 18.46 -3.17 20.53
C MET A 401 17.28 -2.77 21.40
N GLN A 402 16.23 -2.14 20.85
CA GLN A 402 15.07 -1.72 21.64
C GLN A 402 14.11 -2.85 21.96
N LEU A 403 13.88 -3.78 21.04
CA LEU A 403 13.06 -4.97 21.33
C LEU A 403 13.70 -5.82 22.45
N TRP A 404 15.03 -5.80 22.54
CA TRP A 404 15.79 -6.38 23.65
C TRP A 404 15.52 -5.70 24.98
N ARG A 405 15.46 -4.35 25.04
CA ARG A 405 15.11 -3.60 26.25
C ARG A 405 13.65 -3.74 26.66
N GLY A 406 12.72 -3.86 25.70
CA GLY A 406 11.29 -4.03 25.97
C GLY A 406 10.89 -5.42 26.48
N SER A 407 11.72 -6.44 26.24
CA SER A 407 11.55 -7.78 26.83
C SER A 407 12.00 -7.83 28.31
N ALA A 408 12.51 -6.72 28.85
CA ALA A 408 13.04 -6.62 30.21
C ALA A 408 11.97 -6.38 31.30
N ALA A 409 10.72 -6.77 31.06
CA ALA A 409 9.75 -6.92 32.13
C ALA A 409 10.07 -8.12 33.06
N PHE A 410 11.08 -8.95 32.75
CA PHE A 410 11.63 -9.92 33.68
C PHE A 410 13.16 -10.07 33.58
N SER A 411 13.80 -9.77 34.70
CA SER A 411 15.13 -10.23 35.13
C SER A 411 16.35 -9.37 34.75
N ALA A 412 16.93 -8.77 35.80
CA ALA A 412 18.30 -8.28 35.93
C ALA A 412 19.38 -9.41 35.87
N LEU A 413 19.04 -10.58 35.33
CA LEU A 413 19.91 -11.76 35.19
C LEU A 413 19.88 -12.38 33.76
N ALA A 414 19.13 -11.79 32.81
CA ALA A 414 19.02 -12.33 31.47
C ALA A 414 20.27 -12.00 30.66
N LYS A 415 21.21 -12.95 30.56
CA LYS A 415 22.28 -12.93 29.54
C LYS A 415 21.65 -12.65 28.16
N PRO A 416 22.30 -11.88 27.28
CA PRO A 416 21.73 -11.61 25.96
C PRO A 416 21.40 -12.93 25.27
N ALA A 417 20.17 -13.03 24.74
CA ALA A 417 19.82 -14.16 23.89
C ALA A 417 20.83 -14.19 22.74
N ARG A 418 21.64 -15.24 22.67
CA ARG A 418 22.81 -15.32 21.76
C ARG A 418 22.47 -14.87 20.33
N GLY A 419 21.26 -15.12 19.85
CA GLY A 419 20.76 -14.66 18.55
C GLY A 419 20.74 -13.15 18.35
N ALA A 420 20.30 -12.35 19.33
CA ALA A 420 20.27 -10.90 19.20
C ALA A 420 21.68 -10.30 19.05
N CYS A 421 22.68 -10.86 19.76
CA CYS A 421 24.09 -10.47 19.60
C CYS A 421 24.61 -10.75 18.19
N TRP A 422 24.33 -11.94 17.64
CA TRP A 422 24.79 -12.28 16.30
C TRP A 422 24.08 -11.47 15.20
N LEU A 423 22.79 -11.16 15.37
CA LEU A 423 22.08 -10.24 14.48
C LEU A 423 22.68 -8.83 14.54
N ALA A 424 22.90 -8.29 15.73
CA ALA A 424 23.51 -6.98 15.91
C ALA A 424 24.95 -6.95 15.35
N ALA A 425 25.74 -8.01 15.55
CA ALA A 425 27.07 -8.14 14.98
C ALA A 425 27.04 -8.16 13.44
N ALA A 426 26.10 -8.89 12.83
CA ALA A 426 25.94 -8.92 11.38
C ALA A 426 25.57 -7.54 10.81
N LEU A 427 24.64 -6.83 11.46
CA LEU A 427 24.25 -5.47 11.06
C LEU A 427 25.38 -4.46 11.27
N ALA A 428 26.15 -4.55 12.35
CA ALA A 428 27.29 -3.67 12.62
C ALA A 428 28.42 -3.89 11.60
N ALA A 429 28.71 -5.15 11.25
CA ALA A 429 29.65 -5.49 10.20
C ALA A 429 29.16 -5.02 8.82
N SER A 430 27.86 -5.12 8.55
CA SER A 430 27.25 -4.57 7.32
C SER A 430 27.36 -3.04 7.25
N LEU A 431 27.09 -2.34 8.36
CA LEU A 431 27.27 -0.88 8.47
C LEU A 431 28.73 -0.47 8.24
N ALA A 432 29.70 -1.19 8.82
CA ALA A 432 31.11 -0.95 8.56
C ALA A 432 31.46 -1.15 7.09
N GLY A 433 30.91 -2.20 6.46
CA GLY A 433 31.03 -2.45 5.02
C GLY A 433 30.46 -1.29 4.20
N ASP A 434 29.27 -0.80 4.53
CA ASP A 434 28.61 0.32 3.87
C ASP A 434 29.47 1.59 3.91
N VAL A 435 30.06 1.91 5.07
CA VAL A 435 30.94 3.06 5.27
C VAL A 435 32.26 2.89 4.52
N PHE A 436 32.90 1.73 4.60
CA PHE A 436 34.16 1.49 3.89
C PHE A 436 34.00 1.56 2.37
N LEU A 437 32.89 1.06 1.82
CA LEU A 437 32.61 1.16 0.38
C LEU A 437 32.32 2.59 -0.08
N MET A 438 32.07 3.55 0.82
CA MET A 438 31.89 4.97 0.47
C MET A 438 33.21 5.73 0.42
N LEU A 439 34.27 5.21 1.05
CA LEU A 439 35.56 5.86 1.15
C LEU A 439 36.50 5.37 0.04
N PRO A 440 37.34 6.25 -0.54
CA PRO A 440 38.33 5.84 -1.53
C PRO A 440 39.28 4.81 -0.93
N ASP A 441 39.74 3.87 -1.75
CA ASP A 441 40.75 2.84 -1.42
C ASP A 441 40.38 1.81 -0.33
N LEU A 442 39.18 1.87 0.25
CA LEU A 442 38.72 0.94 1.28
C LEU A 442 37.78 -0.17 0.76
N PHE A 443 37.87 -0.50 -0.53
CA PHE A 443 37.07 -1.57 -1.14
C PHE A 443 37.29 -2.94 -0.50
N ILE A 444 38.56 -3.34 -0.29
CA ILE A 444 38.91 -4.65 0.31
C ILE A 444 38.44 -4.73 1.78
N PRO A 445 38.70 -3.73 2.64
CA PRO A 445 38.07 -3.65 3.96
C PRO A 445 36.55 -3.76 3.93
N GLY A 446 35.89 -3.08 2.99
CA GLY A 446 34.44 -3.16 2.83
C GLY A 446 33.96 -4.58 2.51
N LEU A 447 34.61 -5.27 1.57
CA LEU A 447 34.31 -6.66 1.22
C LEU A 447 34.53 -7.60 2.42
N ALA A 448 35.61 -7.41 3.17
CA ALA A 448 35.90 -8.18 4.39
C ALA A 448 34.83 -7.97 5.47
N SER A 449 34.37 -6.73 5.67
CA SER A 449 33.28 -6.42 6.61
C SER A 449 31.97 -7.12 6.23
N PHE A 450 31.60 -7.12 4.95
CA PHE A 450 30.43 -7.89 4.50
C PHE A 450 30.64 -9.40 4.67
N LEU A 451 31.83 -9.94 4.40
CA LEU A 451 32.11 -11.35 4.64
C LEU A 451 31.88 -11.73 6.11
N LEU A 452 32.35 -10.90 7.05
CA LEU A 452 32.10 -11.08 8.48
C LEU A 452 30.61 -11.00 8.81
N ALA A 453 29.85 -10.10 8.17
CA ALA A 453 28.40 -10.03 8.33
C ALA A 453 27.71 -11.33 7.91
N HIS A 454 28.07 -11.89 6.76
CA HIS A 454 27.51 -13.16 6.28
C HIS A 454 27.84 -14.33 7.20
N LEU A 455 29.07 -14.41 7.72
CA LEU A 455 29.45 -15.42 8.71
C LEU A 455 28.63 -15.28 10.00
N ALA A 456 28.44 -14.06 10.49
CA ALA A 456 27.59 -13.79 11.65
C ALA A 456 26.12 -14.20 11.39
N TYR A 457 25.59 -13.94 10.19
CA TYR A 457 24.26 -14.42 9.79
C TYR A 457 24.18 -15.95 9.74
N ILE A 458 25.18 -16.64 9.22
CA ILE A 458 25.21 -18.11 9.23
C ILE A 458 25.15 -18.65 10.66
N VAL A 459 25.96 -18.08 11.57
CA VAL A 459 25.97 -18.46 12.99
C VAL A 459 24.62 -18.18 13.64
N LEU A 460 23.98 -17.05 13.33
CA LEU A 460 22.63 -16.72 13.78
C LEU A 460 21.61 -17.78 13.34
N LEU A 461 21.58 -18.07 12.04
CA LEU A 461 20.60 -18.97 11.39
C LEU A 461 20.82 -20.45 11.73
N ARG A 462 21.97 -20.80 12.32
CA ARG A 462 22.26 -22.13 12.83
C ARG A 462 21.66 -22.38 14.23
N GLN A 463 21.32 -21.34 14.99
CA GLN A 463 20.94 -21.51 16.40
C GLN A 463 19.65 -22.31 16.61
N ASP A 464 18.74 -22.29 15.64
CA ASP A 464 17.40 -22.87 15.73
C ASP A 464 17.07 -23.83 14.58
N ALA A 465 18.04 -24.19 13.76
CA ALA A 465 17.88 -25.22 12.74
C ALA A 465 19.20 -26.00 12.57
N PRO A 466 19.15 -27.29 12.21
CA PRO A 466 20.33 -28.05 11.82
C PRO A 466 21.07 -27.40 10.65
N TRP A 467 22.35 -27.74 10.49
CA TRP A 467 23.13 -27.36 9.33
C TRP A 467 22.48 -27.90 8.06
N PHE A 468 22.15 -26.99 7.14
CA PHE A 468 21.62 -27.31 5.81
C PHE A 468 20.48 -28.34 5.85
N ALA A 469 19.50 -28.10 6.73
CA ALA A 469 18.39 -28.99 7.01
C ALA A 469 17.60 -29.46 5.77
N HIS A 470 17.73 -28.76 4.64
CA HIS A 470 17.15 -29.12 3.36
C HIS A 470 18.22 -29.20 2.25
N ARG A 471 18.69 -30.42 1.94
CA ARG A 471 19.75 -30.69 0.95
C ARG A 471 19.46 -30.11 -0.45
N PRO A 472 18.22 -30.16 -0.99
CA PRO A 472 17.96 -29.55 -2.29
C PRO A 472 18.14 -28.03 -2.30
N SER A 473 17.87 -27.34 -1.18
CA SER A 473 18.14 -25.89 -1.08
C SER A 473 19.63 -25.60 -1.13
N LEU A 474 20.43 -26.42 -0.44
CA LEU A 474 21.90 -26.31 -0.47
C LEU A 474 22.43 -26.52 -1.89
N ALA A 475 22.00 -27.59 -2.57
CA ALA A 475 22.41 -27.85 -3.95
C ALA A 475 22.02 -26.69 -4.89
N ALA A 476 20.79 -26.16 -4.75
CA ALA A 476 20.31 -25.08 -5.59
C ALA A 476 21.09 -23.76 -5.40
N THR A 477 21.36 -23.34 -4.16
CA THR A 477 22.10 -22.09 -3.93
C THR A 477 23.57 -22.23 -4.28
N LEU A 478 24.19 -23.40 -4.05
CA LEU A 478 25.56 -23.66 -4.49
C LEU A 478 25.67 -23.67 -6.01
N ALA A 479 24.71 -24.28 -6.72
CA ALA A 479 24.67 -24.28 -8.18
C ALA A 479 24.52 -22.85 -8.73
N LEU A 480 23.65 -22.04 -8.12
CA LEU A 480 23.49 -20.64 -8.49
C LEU A 480 24.78 -19.84 -8.25
N GLY A 481 25.42 -20.03 -7.08
CA GLY A 481 26.70 -19.39 -6.76
C GLY A 481 27.81 -19.79 -7.72
N ALA A 482 27.91 -21.09 -8.06
CA ALA A 482 28.88 -21.59 -9.04
C ALA A 482 28.62 -21.02 -10.44
N GLY A 483 27.36 -20.96 -10.87
CA GLY A 483 26.96 -20.32 -12.13
C GLY A 483 27.32 -18.84 -12.17
N MET A 484 27.03 -18.09 -11.10
CA MET A 484 27.41 -16.69 -10.97
C MET A 484 28.94 -16.52 -11.03
N TYR A 485 29.70 -17.32 -10.30
CA TYR A 485 31.16 -17.27 -10.34
C TYR A 485 31.73 -17.57 -11.73
N ALA A 486 31.13 -18.52 -12.46
CA ALA A 486 31.51 -18.80 -13.84
C ALA A 486 31.27 -17.59 -14.77
N VAL A 487 30.16 -16.87 -14.59
CA VAL A 487 29.88 -15.62 -15.31
C VAL A 487 30.94 -14.56 -14.99
N LEU A 488 31.30 -14.37 -13.72
CA LEU A 488 32.36 -13.42 -13.33
C LEU A 488 33.72 -13.81 -13.92
N TRP A 489 34.05 -15.10 -13.92
CA TRP A 489 35.29 -15.60 -14.50
C TRP A 489 35.38 -15.30 -15.99
N GLN A 490 34.31 -15.58 -16.75
CA GLN A 490 34.23 -15.29 -18.18
C GLN A 490 34.21 -13.78 -18.46
N GLY A 491 33.62 -12.99 -17.57
CA GLY A 491 33.54 -11.53 -17.66
C GLY A 491 34.85 -10.79 -17.38
N GLY A 492 35.94 -11.49 -17.02
CA GLY A 492 37.26 -10.89 -16.83
C GLY A 492 37.66 -10.64 -15.38
N LEU A 493 37.11 -11.42 -14.42
CA LEU A 493 37.50 -11.34 -13.01
C LEU A 493 39.05 -11.41 -12.84
N PRO A 494 39.68 -10.38 -12.24
CA PRO A 494 41.14 -10.31 -12.09
C PRO A 494 41.72 -11.51 -11.35
N ALA A 495 42.90 -11.98 -11.77
CA ALA A 495 43.50 -13.19 -11.21
C ALA A 495 43.69 -13.12 -9.68
N ALA A 496 44.10 -11.97 -9.17
CA ALA A 496 44.29 -11.72 -7.74
C ALA A 496 42.99 -11.80 -6.92
N LEU A 497 41.83 -11.56 -7.54
CA LEU A 497 40.52 -11.54 -6.87
C LEU A 497 39.74 -12.84 -7.01
N ARG A 498 40.20 -13.79 -7.85
CA ARG A 498 39.52 -15.07 -8.09
C ARG A 498 39.26 -15.85 -6.79
N LEU A 499 40.29 -16.05 -5.97
CA LEU A 499 40.15 -16.79 -4.71
C LEU A 499 39.31 -16.04 -3.67
N PRO A 500 39.55 -14.73 -3.39
CA PRO A 500 38.68 -13.96 -2.50
C PRO A 500 37.21 -13.96 -2.92
N VAL A 501 36.92 -13.76 -4.20
CA VAL A 501 35.54 -13.74 -4.72
C VAL A 501 34.90 -15.12 -4.67
N ALA A 502 35.64 -16.20 -4.98
CA ALA A 502 35.12 -17.57 -4.84
C ALA A 502 34.72 -17.89 -3.39
N ALA A 503 35.57 -17.52 -2.43
CA ALA A 503 35.28 -17.69 -1.00
C ALA A 503 34.04 -16.88 -0.58
N TYR A 504 33.93 -15.64 -1.05
CA TYR A 504 32.79 -14.77 -0.77
C TYR A 504 31.48 -15.33 -1.34
N VAL A 505 31.47 -15.72 -2.61
CA VAL A 505 30.30 -16.34 -3.28
C VAL A 505 29.88 -17.62 -2.56
N LEU A 506 30.83 -18.45 -2.13
CA LEU A 506 30.54 -19.66 -1.36
C LEU A 506 29.84 -19.31 -0.03
N VAL A 507 30.37 -18.35 0.74
CA VAL A 507 29.78 -17.96 2.02
C VAL A 507 28.35 -17.44 1.85
N ILE A 508 28.08 -16.62 0.84
CA ILE A 508 26.73 -16.12 0.55
C ILE A 508 25.79 -17.27 0.16
N ALA A 509 26.22 -18.16 -0.72
CA ALA A 509 25.44 -19.32 -1.13
C ALA A 509 25.11 -20.24 0.06
N LEU A 510 26.05 -20.41 1.00
CA LEU A 510 25.84 -21.18 2.24
C LEU A 510 24.91 -20.46 3.21
N MET A 511 24.99 -19.13 3.33
CA MET A 511 24.03 -18.34 4.11
C MET A 511 22.61 -18.52 3.57
N ALA A 512 22.42 -18.36 2.26
CA ALA A 512 21.12 -18.56 1.62
C ALA A 512 20.62 -20.01 1.78
N ALA A 513 21.50 -21.01 1.64
CA ALA A 513 21.18 -22.42 1.89
C ALA A 513 20.68 -22.65 3.32
N GLN A 514 21.41 -22.11 4.31
CA GLN A 514 21.07 -22.24 5.71
C GLN A 514 19.74 -21.56 6.02
N ALA A 515 19.48 -20.37 5.47
CA ALA A 515 18.22 -19.65 5.66
C ALA A 515 17.02 -20.40 5.05
N LEU A 516 17.14 -20.90 3.82
CA LEU A 516 16.09 -21.66 3.14
C LEU A 516 15.84 -23.03 3.79
N GLY A 517 16.90 -23.68 4.28
CA GLY A 517 16.80 -24.91 5.06
C GLY A 517 16.10 -24.68 6.39
N ARG A 518 16.49 -23.62 7.10
CA ARG A 518 15.84 -23.16 8.34
C ARG A 518 14.35 -22.85 8.15
N ALA A 519 13.98 -22.13 7.08
CA ALA A 519 12.59 -21.80 6.80
C ALA A 519 11.70 -23.02 6.54
N ARG A 520 12.23 -24.03 5.85
CA ARG A 520 11.54 -25.31 5.65
C ARG A 520 11.47 -26.15 6.93
N HIS A 521 12.51 -26.11 7.75
CA HIS A 521 12.56 -26.84 9.01
C HIS A 521 11.59 -26.30 10.06
N LEU A 522 11.59 -24.97 10.25
CA LEU A 522 10.73 -24.32 11.25
C LEU A 522 9.30 -24.10 10.75
N GLY A 523 9.13 -23.87 9.44
CA GLY A 523 7.89 -23.35 8.90
C GLY A 523 7.60 -21.92 9.37
N GLY A 524 6.41 -21.41 9.01
CA GLY A 524 5.91 -20.12 9.47
C GLY A 524 6.44 -18.89 8.70
N LYS A 525 5.66 -17.82 8.74
CA LYS A 525 5.90 -16.59 7.96
C LYS A 525 7.23 -15.92 8.31
N ALA A 526 7.57 -15.85 9.60
CA ALA A 526 8.79 -15.22 10.09
C ALA A 526 10.06 -15.90 9.56
N ALA A 527 10.10 -17.24 9.52
CA ALA A 527 11.26 -17.97 9.01
C ALA A 527 11.42 -17.81 7.50
N TRP A 528 10.31 -17.86 6.75
CA TRP A 528 10.30 -17.57 5.32
C TRP A 528 10.71 -16.13 4.99
N GLN A 529 10.33 -15.16 5.81
CA GLN A 529 10.73 -13.78 5.63
C GLN A 529 12.26 -13.61 5.73
N VAL A 530 12.90 -14.25 6.71
CA VAL A 530 14.37 -14.26 6.84
C VAL A 530 15.02 -14.95 5.63
N ALA A 531 14.45 -16.06 5.14
CA ALA A 531 14.97 -16.75 3.96
C ALA A 531 14.85 -15.92 2.68
N MET A 532 13.74 -15.19 2.50
CA MET A 532 13.59 -14.23 1.42
C MET A 532 14.66 -13.13 1.51
N GLY A 533 14.91 -12.61 2.70
CA GLY A 533 15.96 -11.62 2.92
C GLY A 533 17.35 -12.16 2.53
N ALA A 534 17.70 -13.40 2.92
CA ALA A 534 18.96 -14.02 2.50
C ALA A 534 19.07 -14.21 0.97
N CYS A 535 17.96 -14.51 0.29
CA CYS A 535 17.93 -14.59 -1.18
C CYS A 535 18.11 -13.21 -1.83
N PHE A 536 17.49 -12.16 -1.27
CA PHE A 536 17.71 -10.78 -1.74
C PHE A 536 19.16 -10.32 -1.54
N PHE A 537 19.82 -10.75 -0.46
CA PHE A 537 21.23 -10.45 -0.24
C PHE A 537 22.11 -11.07 -1.34
N MET A 538 21.87 -12.35 -1.65
CA MET A 538 22.55 -13.04 -2.74
C MET A 538 22.28 -12.38 -4.11
N ALA A 539 21.07 -11.88 -4.33
CA ALA A 539 20.72 -11.13 -5.54
C ALA A 539 21.44 -9.78 -5.62
N SER A 540 21.47 -9.01 -4.53
CA SER A 540 22.21 -7.74 -4.41
C SER A 540 23.68 -7.92 -4.80
N ASP A 541 24.34 -8.91 -4.20
CA ASP A 541 25.78 -9.09 -4.39
C ASP A 541 26.11 -9.66 -5.77
N SER A 542 25.17 -10.42 -6.36
CA SER A 542 25.24 -10.82 -7.76
C SER A 542 25.18 -9.62 -8.69
N LEU A 543 24.23 -8.69 -8.47
CA LEU A 543 24.11 -7.47 -9.27
C LEU A 543 25.36 -6.59 -9.11
N LEU A 544 25.86 -6.45 -7.89
CA LEU A 544 27.09 -5.70 -7.59
C LEU A 544 28.30 -6.30 -8.32
N ALA A 545 28.47 -7.62 -8.27
CA ALA A 545 29.57 -8.31 -8.91
C ALA A 545 29.50 -8.23 -10.44
N ILE A 546 28.32 -8.39 -11.04
CA ILE A 546 28.11 -8.21 -12.49
C ILE A 546 28.47 -6.79 -12.90
N ASN A 547 27.92 -5.78 -12.21
CA ASN A 547 28.18 -4.38 -12.50
C ASN A 547 29.66 -4.01 -12.40
N ARG A 548 30.40 -4.66 -11.48
CA ARG A 548 31.81 -4.36 -11.21
C ARG A 548 32.79 -5.12 -12.09
N PHE A 549 32.55 -6.41 -12.34
CA PHE A 549 33.53 -7.31 -12.94
C PHE A 549 33.17 -7.81 -14.33
N VAL A 550 31.93 -7.63 -14.78
CA VAL A 550 31.48 -8.07 -16.12
C VAL A 550 31.22 -6.85 -16.99
N GLN A 551 30.18 -6.08 -16.67
CA GLN A 551 29.85 -4.84 -17.35
C GLN A 551 28.92 -3.99 -16.49
N PRO A 552 29.14 -2.66 -16.44
CA PRO A 552 28.17 -1.75 -15.85
C PRO A 552 26.84 -1.79 -16.61
N PHE A 553 25.72 -1.58 -15.91
CA PHE A 553 24.39 -1.53 -16.53
C PHE A 553 23.51 -0.43 -15.93
N ASP A 554 22.55 0.06 -16.72
CA ASP A 554 21.66 1.14 -16.32
C ASP A 554 20.77 0.73 -15.14
N GLY A 555 20.70 1.58 -14.11
CA GLY A 555 19.92 1.30 -12.90
C GLY A 555 20.57 0.32 -11.93
N ALA A 556 21.83 -0.08 -12.14
CA ALA A 556 22.54 -1.01 -11.26
C ALA A 556 22.50 -0.58 -9.79
N GLN A 557 22.77 0.70 -9.48
CA GLN A 557 22.75 1.21 -8.11
C GLN A 557 21.38 1.06 -7.44
N ALA A 558 20.30 1.34 -8.18
CA ALA A 558 18.95 1.17 -7.68
C ALA A 558 18.65 -0.31 -7.40
N GLY A 559 19.02 -1.21 -8.32
CA GLY A 559 18.84 -2.66 -8.16
C GLY A 559 19.63 -3.24 -6.99
N ILE A 560 20.91 -2.87 -6.86
CA ILE A 560 21.79 -3.32 -5.78
C ILE A 560 21.27 -2.86 -4.42
N LEU A 561 21.05 -1.55 -4.24
CA LEU A 561 20.68 -1.02 -2.93
C LEU A 561 19.26 -1.40 -2.52
N SER A 562 18.29 -1.44 -3.46
CA SER A 562 16.93 -1.88 -3.13
C SER A 562 16.90 -3.34 -2.66
N THR A 563 17.63 -4.23 -3.33
CA THR A 563 17.73 -5.64 -2.92
C THR A 563 18.54 -5.82 -1.64
N TYR A 564 19.62 -5.05 -1.45
CA TYR A 564 20.41 -5.03 -0.21
C TYR A 564 19.58 -4.61 1.01
N TYR A 565 18.89 -3.47 0.96
CA TYR A 565 18.07 -3.02 2.08
C TYR A 565 16.87 -3.93 2.32
N ALA A 566 16.21 -4.42 1.26
CA ALA A 566 15.18 -5.44 1.41
C ALA A 566 15.74 -6.68 2.15
N ALA A 567 16.96 -7.12 1.81
CA ALA A 567 17.61 -8.24 2.48
C ALA A 567 17.76 -8.02 3.98
N GLN A 568 18.39 -6.91 4.37
CA GLN A 568 18.64 -6.55 5.77
C GLN A 568 17.32 -6.43 6.55
N LEU A 569 16.36 -5.69 6.01
CA LEU A 569 15.11 -5.35 6.70
C LEU A 569 14.18 -6.57 6.83
N LEU A 570 14.13 -7.46 5.83
CA LEU A 570 13.39 -8.72 5.92
C LEU A 570 14.02 -9.69 6.94
N ILE A 571 15.36 -9.76 7.02
CA ILE A 571 16.04 -10.57 8.04
C ILE A 571 15.74 -10.02 9.43
N VAL A 572 15.87 -8.70 9.63
CA VAL A 572 15.58 -8.04 10.91
C VAL A 572 14.12 -8.25 11.31
N GLN A 573 13.17 -7.89 10.45
CA GLN A 573 11.74 -8.02 10.77
C GLN A 573 11.35 -9.48 11.03
N GLY A 574 11.77 -10.41 10.18
CA GLY A 574 11.47 -11.83 10.33
C GLY A 574 12.05 -12.41 11.63
N TRP A 575 13.25 -11.97 12.02
CA TRP A 575 13.85 -12.39 13.28
C TRP A 575 13.12 -11.79 14.50
N LEU A 576 12.76 -10.50 14.46
CA LEU A 576 12.04 -9.82 15.53
C LEU A 576 10.62 -10.36 15.72
N ALA A 577 9.91 -10.66 14.62
CA ALA A 577 8.56 -11.21 14.65
C ALA A 577 8.50 -12.61 15.30
N ARG A 578 9.58 -13.39 15.22
CA ARG A 578 9.71 -14.68 15.92
C ARG A 578 9.64 -14.50 17.44
N GLY A 579 10.34 -13.50 17.99
CA GLY A 579 10.42 -13.27 19.43
C GLY A 579 9.06 -12.97 20.06
N ALA A 580 8.20 -12.23 19.34
CA ALA A 580 6.83 -11.92 19.77
C ALA A 580 5.89 -13.13 19.79
N SER A 581 6.12 -14.12 18.92
CA SER A 581 5.36 -15.38 18.91
C SER A 581 5.73 -16.31 20.08
N THR A 582 6.94 -16.21 20.62
CA THR A 582 7.43 -17.07 21.71
C THR A 582 7.19 -16.50 23.11
N SER A 583 6.93 -15.19 23.23
CA SER A 583 6.77 -14.51 24.53
C SER A 583 5.32 -14.37 25.01
N GLY A 584 4.33 -14.99 24.34
CA GLY A 584 2.92 -14.92 24.75
C GLY A 584 2.32 -13.52 24.75
N LEU A 585 3.01 -12.51 24.19
CA LEU A 585 2.56 -11.11 24.15
C LEU A 585 1.85 -10.77 22.83
N THR A 586 1.08 -11.70 22.30
CA THR A 586 -0.05 -11.35 21.42
C THR A 586 -1.26 -11.12 22.31
N ARG A 587 -1.44 -9.87 22.76
CA ARG A 587 -2.77 -9.42 23.20
C ARG A 587 -3.75 -9.73 22.07
N GLY A 588 -4.78 -10.50 22.41
CA GLY A 588 -5.62 -11.22 21.47
C GLY A 588 -6.15 -10.39 20.31
N SER A 589 -5.86 -10.83 19.10
CA SER A 589 -6.86 -10.88 18.04
C SER A 589 -7.24 -12.35 17.92
N SER A 590 -8.39 -12.71 18.47
CA SER A 590 -8.98 -14.04 18.29
C SER A 590 -9.16 -14.34 16.80
N GLN A 591 -8.22 -15.09 16.22
CA GLN A 591 -8.55 -15.97 15.12
C GLN A 591 -9.42 -17.07 15.70
N GLY A 592 -10.74 -16.94 15.54
CA GLY A 592 -11.68 -18.01 15.83
C GLY A 592 -11.55 -19.12 14.79
N THR A 593 -10.58 -20.01 14.97
CA THR A 593 -10.67 -21.39 14.51
C THR A 593 -11.55 -22.13 15.49
N ILE A 594 -12.84 -22.25 15.20
CA ILE A 594 -13.72 -23.20 15.90
C ILE A 594 -13.53 -24.55 15.21
N GLU A 595 -12.58 -25.33 15.73
CA GLU A 595 -12.59 -26.78 15.55
C GLU A 595 -13.73 -27.34 16.41
N GLY A 596 -14.63 -28.06 15.76
CA GLY A 596 -15.72 -28.75 16.44
C GLY A 596 -15.21 -29.98 17.17
N SER A 597 -15.65 -30.15 18.42
CA SER A 597 -15.79 -31.48 19.01
C SER A 597 -16.75 -31.43 20.21
N HIS A 598 -17.74 -32.32 20.16
CA HIS A 598 -18.49 -32.89 21.29
C HIS A 598 -19.41 -31.98 22.11
N PHE A 599 -20.70 -32.00 21.76
CA PHE A 599 -21.74 -32.14 22.78
C PHE A 599 -22.86 -33.04 22.25
N GLN A 600 -22.82 -34.30 22.69
CA GLN A 600 -23.93 -35.25 22.57
C GLN A 600 -24.71 -35.21 23.89
N GLU A 601 -26.03 -35.35 23.75
CA GLU A 601 -27.00 -35.76 24.79
C GLU A 601 -27.31 -34.77 25.92
N SER A 602 -28.45 -34.09 25.78
CA SER A 602 -29.62 -34.27 26.65
C SER A 602 -30.61 -33.15 26.35
N VAL A 603 -31.75 -33.48 25.75
CA VAL A 603 -33.10 -33.09 26.17
C VAL A 603 -34.07 -33.76 25.18
N ARG A 604 -34.64 -34.88 25.62
CA ARG A 604 -35.94 -35.37 25.17
C ARG A 604 -37.01 -34.45 25.75
N GLY A 605 -37.94 -33.97 24.94
CA GLY A 605 -39.08 -33.19 25.43
C GLY A 605 -39.99 -32.70 24.31
N GLN A 606 -40.79 -33.62 23.77
CA GLN A 606 -42.16 -33.44 23.26
C GLN A 606 -42.58 -32.05 22.74
N CYS A 607 -42.88 -31.96 21.44
CA CYS A 607 -44.22 -31.62 20.96
C CYS A 607 -44.32 -31.82 19.44
N GLN A 608 -45.01 -32.90 19.06
CA GLN A 608 -45.73 -32.96 17.79
C GLN A 608 -46.97 -32.06 17.92
N PHE A 609 -47.29 -31.28 16.88
CA PHE A 609 -48.57 -31.36 16.17
C PHE A 609 -48.54 -30.50 14.91
N ASN A 610 -48.84 -31.13 13.79
CA ASN A 610 -49.18 -30.52 12.50
C ASN A 610 -50.50 -29.74 12.63
N GLN A 611 -50.58 -28.53 12.09
CA GLN A 611 -51.28 -28.18 10.85
C GLN A 611 -50.90 -26.77 10.41
#